data_AF-A0A397ERL6-F1
#
_entry.id   AF-A0A397ERL6-F1
#
_cell.length_a   1.000
_cell.length_b   1.000
_cell.length_c   1.000
_cell.angle_alpha   90.00
_cell.angle_beta   90.00
_cell.angle_gamma   90.00
#
_symmetry.space_group_name_H-M   'P 1'
#
loop_
_entity.id
_entity.type
_entity.pdbx_description
1 polymer ?
#
loop_
_entity_poly.entity_id
_entity_poly.type
_entity_poly.pdbx_seq_one_letter_code
_entity_poly.pdbx_strand_id
1 'polypeptide(L)'
;MEFTEAMKQPLGFKIPIRTPRYVSLFPDSFVEGTAEYGVAVNVVLQHTMFEHSQVEVATVDTNWLNLFVFLCQCVVHRDQCHDSDSPSEQEMEAVVVKQNAMVGKCVTRASWGEMTTATNALTYKLGPAAYCTFPDGLTSIPAWTTSSTIIQLHQLTYNCAVQSYSTRQLKTYHVSNLDGRHQFVVDVFKVLKWVGSIPKPHTTMHLVPGIRTVTRNHGHYLTWVKSGLVKQFQHDDKIDMAVMDRIYRAPLQHVERGRCHYTSVTITSIGQTLKTALSEDLVSRDTVKAQVRSALDELHSLGLAHCNVQAANVFVLLEDKRVILGDLESCRPVDAAPPQVCPNKIKTALELDEYQFGTFVDELATM
;
A
#
# COMPACT_ATOMS: atom_id res chain seq x y z
N MET A 1 -2.80 21.79 -6.32
CA MET A 1 -2.58 21.83 -7.79
C MET A 1 -2.42 20.39 -8.27
N GLU A 2 -3.18 19.97 -9.28
CA GLU A 2 -3.03 18.64 -9.89
C GLU A 2 -1.67 18.49 -10.59
N PHE A 3 -1.09 17.29 -10.60
CA PHE A 3 0.23 17.08 -11.20
C PHE A 3 0.22 17.35 -12.71
N THR A 4 -0.92 17.13 -13.37
CA THR A 4 -1.10 17.41 -14.80
C THR A 4 -0.92 18.88 -15.14
N GLU A 5 -1.28 19.79 -14.23
CA GLU A 5 -1.00 21.22 -14.37
C GLU A 5 0.47 21.53 -14.08
N ALA A 6 1.09 20.87 -13.10
CA ALA A 6 2.51 20.99 -12.84
C ALA A 6 3.37 20.58 -14.06
N MET A 7 2.93 19.56 -14.81
CA MET A 7 3.61 19.07 -16.02
C MET A 7 3.65 20.09 -17.17
N LYS A 8 2.68 21.01 -17.21
CA LYS A 8 2.64 22.10 -18.21
C LYS A 8 3.60 23.23 -17.89
N GLN A 9 4.00 23.37 -16.63
CA GLN A 9 4.92 24.41 -16.20
C GLN A 9 6.37 24.07 -16.59
N PRO A 10 7.21 25.09 -16.89
CA PRO A 10 8.64 24.86 -17.06
C PRO A 10 9.26 24.36 -15.74
N LEU A 11 10.32 23.58 -15.84
CA LEU A 11 11.00 23.04 -14.65
C LEU A 11 11.52 24.18 -13.74
N GLY A 12 12.03 25.25 -14.37
CA GLY A 12 12.50 26.47 -13.69
C GLY A 12 13.92 26.37 -13.15
N PHE A 13 14.60 25.25 -13.36
CA PHE A 13 16.01 25.04 -13.07
C PHE A 13 16.60 24.02 -14.05
N LYS A 14 17.94 24.02 -14.20
CA LYS A 14 18.67 23.00 -14.94
C LYS A 14 19.08 21.87 -13.99
N ILE A 15 19.07 20.63 -14.47
CA ILE A 15 19.39 19.43 -13.68
C ILE A 15 20.92 19.22 -13.68
N PRO A 16 21.60 19.28 -12.52
CA PRO A 16 23.00 18.92 -12.39
C PRO A 16 23.28 17.47 -12.81
N ILE A 17 24.19 17.29 -13.76
CA ILE A 17 24.70 15.97 -14.18
C ILE A 17 26.22 16.00 -14.38
N ARG A 18 26.87 14.85 -14.21
CA ARG A 18 28.33 14.71 -14.36
C ARG A 18 28.81 14.51 -15.80
N THR A 19 27.91 14.27 -16.74
CA THR A 19 28.28 13.82 -18.09
C THR A 19 28.28 15.01 -19.07
N PRO A 20 29.43 15.59 -19.45
CA PRO A 20 29.48 16.84 -20.20
C PRO A 20 28.82 16.74 -21.58
N ARG A 21 28.87 15.55 -22.20
CA ARG A 21 28.20 15.27 -23.48
C ARG A 21 26.71 15.65 -23.46
N TYR A 22 25.98 15.28 -22.40
CA TYR A 22 24.54 15.55 -22.34
C TYR A 22 24.24 17.02 -22.02
N VAL A 23 25.13 17.70 -21.29
CA VAL A 23 25.06 19.14 -21.07
C VAL A 23 25.18 19.89 -22.40
N SER A 24 26.13 19.50 -23.25
CA SER A 24 26.30 20.11 -24.58
C SER A 24 25.12 19.84 -25.53
N LEU A 25 24.52 18.65 -25.45
CA LEU A 25 23.37 18.28 -26.30
C LEU A 25 22.05 18.93 -25.84
N PHE A 26 21.86 19.12 -24.54
CA PHE A 26 20.64 19.67 -23.96
C PHE A 26 20.93 20.80 -22.94
N PRO A 27 21.54 21.91 -23.39
CA PRO A 27 22.04 22.97 -22.50
C PRO A 27 20.94 23.70 -21.72
N ASP A 28 19.70 23.66 -22.19
CA ASP A 28 18.56 24.26 -21.51
C ASP A 28 18.01 23.39 -20.37
N SER A 29 18.33 22.09 -20.39
CA SER A 29 17.84 21.13 -19.39
C SER A 29 18.91 20.74 -18.38
N PHE A 30 20.17 20.67 -18.79
CA PHE A 30 21.27 20.15 -17.98
C PHE A 30 22.33 21.21 -17.71
N VAL A 31 23.00 21.05 -16.56
CA VAL A 31 24.19 21.82 -16.18
C VAL A 31 25.23 20.86 -15.62
N GLU A 32 26.51 21.16 -15.83
CA GLU A 32 27.58 20.36 -15.25
C GLU A 32 27.56 20.50 -13.72
N GLY A 33 27.54 19.37 -13.02
CA GLY A 33 27.54 19.37 -11.57
C GLY A 33 27.50 17.97 -10.97
N THR A 34 27.80 17.89 -9.68
CA THR A 34 27.62 16.68 -8.88
C THR A 34 26.35 16.80 -8.07
N ALA A 35 25.50 15.78 -8.15
CA ALA A 35 24.35 15.60 -7.28
C ALA A 35 24.24 14.14 -6.85
N GLU A 36 23.65 13.91 -5.68
CA GLU A 36 23.46 12.58 -5.07
C GLU A 36 22.67 11.62 -5.97
N TYR A 37 21.77 12.14 -6.80
CA TYR A 37 20.96 11.40 -7.75
C TYR A 37 21.61 11.24 -9.13
N GLY A 38 22.83 11.77 -9.35
CA GLY A 38 23.45 11.84 -10.66
C GLY A 38 23.62 10.47 -11.34
N VAL A 39 23.85 9.41 -10.56
CA VAL A 39 23.93 8.03 -11.08
C VAL A 39 22.59 7.58 -11.67
N ALA A 40 21.48 7.84 -10.97
CA ALA A 40 20.14 7.47 -11.44
C ALA A 40 19.80 8.15 -12.77
N VAL A 41 20.08 9.44 -12.91
CA VAL A 41 19.87 10.17 -14.17
C VAL A 41 20.77 9.65 -15.28
N ASN A 42 22.05 9.41 -14.98
CA ASN A 42 22.99 8.87 -15.96
C ASN A 42 22.58 7.50 -16.48
N VAL A 43 22.12 6.60 -15.59
CA VAL A 43 21.61 5.28 -16.00
C VAL A 43 20.48 5.48 -16.99
N VAL A 44 19.47 6.31 -16.68
CA VAL A 44 18.36 6.57 -17.60
C VAL A 44 18.82 7.16 -18.93
N LEU A 45 19.80 8.08 -18.96
CA LEU A 45 20.25 8.72 -20.22
C LEU A 45 21.13 7.81 -21.09
N GLN A 46 22.01 7.04 -20.45
CA GLN A 46 22.96 6.13 -21.11
C GLN A 46 22.29 4.85 -21.59
N HIS A 47 21.20 4.46 -20.92
CA HIS A 47 20.59 3.19 -21.19
C HIS A 47 19.92 3.15 -22.57
N THR A 48 20.21 2.10 -23.30
CA THR A 48 19.45 1.68 -24.47
C THR A 48 18.89 0.34 -24.03
N MET A 49 17.58 0.25 -23.75
CA MET A 49 16.97 -1.03 -23.42
C MET A 49 17.18 -1.95 -24.63
N PHE A 50 18.05 -2.95 -24.48
CA PHE A 50 18.41 -3.90 -25.52
C PHE A 50 17.84 -5.26 -25.13
N GLU A 51 17.01 -5.81 -26.03
CA GLU A 51 16.35 -7.12 -25.93
C GLU A 51 15.39 -7.30 -24.74
N HIS A 52 14.52 -8.32 -24.85
CA HIS A 52 13.31 -8.54 -24.06
C HIS A 52 13.56 -8.95 -22.60
N SER A 53 14.61 -8.44 -21.95
CA SER A 53 14.98 -8.79 -20.57
C SER A 53 14.22 -7.96 -19.56
N GLN A 54 13.27 -8.57 -18.85
CA GLN A 54 12.49 -7.85 -17.85
C GLN A 54 13.32 -7.37 -16.65
N VAL A 55 14.45 -8.03 -16.36
CA VAL A 55 15.40 -7.64 -15.32
C VAL A 55 16.01 -6.28 -15.61
N GLU A 56 16.34 -6.01 -16.89
CA GLU A 56 16.89 -4.73 -17.30
C GLU A 56 15.86 -3.62 -17.16
N VAL A 57 14.62 -3.88 -17.59
CA VAL A 57 13.51 -2.93 -17.45
C VAL A 57 13.27 -2.58 -15.97
N ALA A 58 13.24 -3.59 -15.09
CA ALA A 58 13.09 -3.38 -13.64
C ALA A 58 14.27 -2.63 -13.01
N THR A 59 15.48 -2.81 -13.54
CA THR A 59 16.68 -2.08 -13.10
C THR A 59 16.59 -0.61 -13.49
N VAL A 60 16.15 -0.29 -14.71
CA VAL A 60 15.91 1.10 -15.14
C VAL A 60 14.85 1.76 -14.27
N ASP A 61 13.75 1.05 -14.01
CA ASP A 61 12.68 1.55 -13.14
C ASP A 61 13.17 1.83 -11.72
N THR A 62 13.93 0.90 -11.16
CA THR A 62 14.59 1.10 -9.86
C THR A 62 15.43 2.37 -9.82
N ASN A 63 16.19 2.65 -10.89
CA ASN A 63 17.06 3.82 -10.93
C ASN A 63 16.28 5.13 -10.94
N TRP A 64 15.28 5.31 -11.80
CA TRP A 64 14.54 6.58 -11.82
C TRP A 64 13.59 6.71 -10.61
N LEU A 65 13.07 5.60 -10.06
CA LEU A 65 12.30 5.63 -8.81
C LEU A 65 13.15 6.10 -7.63
N ASN A 66 14.46 5.84 -7.61
CA ASN A 66 15.36 6.37 -6.59
C ASN A 66 15.42 7.90 -6.58
N LEU A 67 15.05 8.58 -7.68
CA LEU A 67 14.93 10.04 -7.67
C LEU A 67 13.88 10.52 -6.66
N PHE A 68 12.78 9.78 -6.46
CA PHE A 68 11.77 10.11 -5.45
C PHE A 68 12.32 9.94 -4.03
N VAL A 69 13.19 8.96 -3.83
CA VAL A 69 13.84 8.72 -2.53
C VAL A 69 14.83 9.85 -2.23
N PHE A 70 15.77 10.12 -3.15
CA PHE A 70 16.82 11.12 -2.95
C PHE A 70 16.28 12.54 -2.84
N LEU A 71 15.33 12.92 -3.71
CA LEU A 71 14.89 14.31 -3.84
C LEU A 71 13.64 14.66 -3.04
N CYS A 72 12.81 13.67 -2.68
CA CYS A 72 11.51 13.91 -2.07
C CYS A 72 11.31 13.17 -0.74
N GLN A 73 12.31 12.41 -0.26
CA GLN A 73 12.21 11.58 0.94
C GLN A 73 11.00 10.61 0.88
N CYS A 74 10.69 10.13 -0.33
CA CYS A 74 9.65 9.13 -0.51
C CYS A 74 10.14 7.74 -0.11
N VAL A 75 9.19 6.88 0.22
CA VAL A 75 9.38 5.43 0.35
C VAL A 75 8.80 4.78 -0.91
N VAL A 76 9.55 3.85 -1.52
CA VAL A 76 9.08 3.06 -2.66
C VAL A 76 8.77 1.66 -2.19
N HIS A 77 7.49 1.30 -2.18
CA HIS A 77 7.03 -0.05 -1.87
C HIS A 77 6.97 -0.86 -3.15
N ARG A 78 7.54 -2.06 -3.15
CA ARG A 78 7.53 -2.98 -4.29
C ARG A 78 6.74 -4.23 -3.94
N ASP A 79 6.01 -4.74 -4.92
CA ASP A 79 5.23 -5.97 -4.79
C ASP A 79 6.19 -7.15 -4.62
N GLN A 80 6.00 -7.91 -3.55
CA GLN A 80 6.78 -9.12 -3.29
C GLN A 80 6.11 -10.31 -3.98
N CYS A 81 6.84 -10.99 -4.88
CA CYS A 81 6.34 -12.18 -5.57
C CYS A 81 6.25 -13.40 -4.63
N HIS A 82 5.47 -14.39 -5.03
CA HIS A 82 5.30 -15.68 -4.34
C HIS A 82 6.56 -16.56 -4.43
N ASP A 83 6.59 -17.62 -3.62
CA ASP A 83 7.72 -18.54 -3.35
C ASP A 83 8.58 -18.96 -4.55
N SER A 84 9.80 -19.36 -4.18
CA SER A 84 11.02 -19.72 -4.92
C SER A 84 10.96 -20.76 -6.05
N ASP A 85 9.80 -21.10 -6.63
CA ASP A 85 9.69 -22.08 -7.74
C ASP A 85 8.82 -21.60 -8.92
N SER A 86 8.51 -20.31 -8.99
CA SER A 86 7.93 -19.70 -10.20
C SER A 86 8.91 -18.68 -10.79
N PRO A 87 9.36 -18.85 -12.04
CA PRO A 87 10.15 -17.83 -12.71
C PRO A 87 9.20 -16.69 -13.11
N SER A 88 8.83 -15.86 -12.14
CA SER A 88 8.36 -14.51 -12.41
C SER A 88 8.71 -13.56 -11.26
N GLU A 89 9.97 -13.61 -10.80
CA GLU A 89 10.68 -12.47 -10.16
C GLU A 89 10.76 -11.22 -11.08
N GLN A 90 10.00 -11.19 -12.17
CA GLN A 90 10.25 -10.38 -13.35
C GLN A 90 9.24 -9.23 -13.46
N GLU A 91 8.02 -9.35 -12.91
CA GLU A 91 7.04 -8.25 -12.87
C GLU A 91 7.29 -7.31 -11.68
N MET A 92 7.73 -6.08 -11.95
CA MET A 92 7.84 -5.05 -10.91
C MET A 92 6.56 -4.21 -10.88
N GLU A 93 5.78 -4.36 -9.81
CA GLU A 93 4.80 -3.35 -9.42
C GLU A 93 5.34 -2.55 -8.24
N ALA A 94 5.19 -1.23 -8.28
CA ALA A 94 5.63 -0.36 -7.20
C ALA A 94 4.64 0.77 -6.92
N VAL A 95 4.61 1.22 -5.67
CA VAL A 95 3.88 2.41 -5.22
C VAL A 95 4.86 3.33 -4.50
N VAL A 96 4.81 4.61 -4.85
CA VAL A 96 5.63 5.66 -4.24
C VAL A 96 4.79 6.38 -3.19
N VAL A 97 5.32 6.47 -1.98
CA VAL A 97 4.64 7.05 -0.82
C VAL A 97 5.47 8.21 -0.27
N LYS A 98 4.83 9.38 -0.07
CA LYS A 98 5.42 10.54 0.61
C LYS A 98 4.56 10.88 1.81
N GLN A 99 5.13 10.87 3.02
CA GLN A 99 4.42 11.23 4.26
C GLN A 99 3.06 10.49 4.39
N ASN A 100 3.05 9.19 4.08
CA ASN A 100 1.87 8.31 4.04
C ASN A 100 0.88 8.54 2.90
N ALA A 101 1.08 9.54 2.04
CA ALA A 101 0.29 9.72 0.82
C ALA A 101 0.88 8.92 -0.34
N MET A 102 0.05 8.18 -1.04
CA MET A 102 0.37 7.55 -2.32
C MET A 102 0.52 8.63 -3.38
N VAL A 103 1.74 8.86 -3.85
CA VAL A 103 2.08 9.91 -4.83
C VAL A 103 2.45 9.38 -6.21
N GLY A 104 2.48 8.05 -6.37
CA GLY A 104 2.61 7.44 -7.69
C GLY A 104 2.52 5.92 -7.68
N LYS A 105 2.24 5.33 -8.84
CA LYS A 105 2.24 3.87 -9.06
C LYS A 105 3.00 3.51 -10.34
N CYS A 106 3.74 2.43 -10.33
CA CYS A 106 4.50 1.93 -11.49
C CYS A 106 4.19 0.46 -11.72
N VAL A 107 4.07 0.05 -12.99
CA VAL A 107 3.97 -1.35 -13.40
C VAL A 107 4.91 -1.60 -14.58
N THR A 108 5.77 -2.59 -14.44
CA THR A 108 6.78 -2.95 -15.44
C THR A 108 6.41 -4.24 -16.16
N ARG A 109 6.66 -4.30 -17.46
CA ARG A 109 6.56 -5.51 -18.30
C ARG A 109 7.75 -5.60 -19.25
N ALA A 110 8.11 -6.79 -19.72
CA ALA A 110 9.24 -6.95 -20.64
C ALA A 110 8.96 -6.29 -21.99
N SER A 111 7.75 -6.49 -22.53
CA SER A 111 7.46 -6.19 -23.94
C SER A 111 6.37 -5.13 -24.12
N TRP A 112 6.37 -4.48 -25.29
CA TRP A 112 5.34 -3.52 -25.66
C TRP A 112 3.95 -4.16 -25.79
N GLY A 113 3.86 -5.42 -26.26
CA GLY A 113 2.59 -6.15 -26.37
C GLY A 113 1.87 -6.34 -25.02
N GLU A 114 2.61 -6.25 -23.92
CA GLU A 114 2.09 -6.38 -22.56
C GLU A 114 1.74 -5.04 -21.90
N MET A 115 1.94 -3.91 -22.59
CA MET A 115 1.68 -2.58 -22.04
C MET A 115 0.20 -2.33 -21.74
N THR A 116 -0.71 -2.96 -22.49
CA THR A 116 -2.14 -2.95 -22.17
C THR A 116 -2.40 -3.65 -20.83
N THR A 117 -1.77 -4.81 -20.60
CA THR A 117 -1.84 -5.53 -19.32
C THR A 117 -1.25 -4.69 -18.19
N ALA A 118 -0.09 -4.05 -18.42
CA ALA A 118 0.54 -3.15 -17.45
C ALA A 118 -0.39 -1.97 -17.09
N THR A 119 -1.05 -1.39 -18.10
CA THR A 119 -1.97 -0.26 -17.91
C THR A 119 -3.21 -0.68 -17.11
N ASN A 120 -3.75 -1.87 -17.36
CA ASN A 120 -4.85 -2.42 -16.56
C ASN A 120 -4.43 -2.67 -15.11
N ALA A 121 -3.22 -3.20 -14.89
CA ALA A 121 -2.68 -3.48 -13.56
C ALA A 121 -2.50 -2.23 -12.68
N LEU A 122 -2.37 -1.03 -13.27
CA LEU A 122 -2.34 0.23 -12.51
C LEU A 122 -3.58 0.43 -11.63
N THR A 123 -4.75 -0.05 -12.07
CA THR A 123 -6.03 0.15 -11.36
C THR A 123 -6.63 -1.14 -10.82
N TYR A 124 -6.26 -2.29 -11.38
CA TYR A 124 -6.90 -3.57 -11.11
C TYR A 124 -6.99 -3.93 -9.62
N LYS A 125 -5.90 -3.72 -8.87
CA LYS A 125 -5.85 -4.03 -7.43
C LYS A 125 -6.48 -2.94 -6.55
N LEU A 126 -6.83 -1.76 -7.07
CA LEU A 126 -7.29 -0.63 -6.25
C LEU A 126 -8.81 -0.71 -6.00
N GLY A 127 -9.19 -0.81 -4.72
CA GLY A 127 -10.57 -0.68 -4.26
C GLY A 127 -10.94 0.76 -3.89
N PRO A 128 -12.24 1.11 -3.79
CA PRO A 128 -12.69 2.47 -3.49
C PRO A 128 -11.97 3.11 -2.29
N ALA A 129 -11.79 2.33 -1.22
CA ALA A 129 -11.14 2.78 0.01
C ALA A 129 -9.66 3.19 -0.17
N ALA A 130 -8.96 2.72 -1.22
CA ALA A 130 -7.58 3.14 -1.49
C ALA A 130 -7.44 4.65 -1.74
N TYR A 131 -8.53 5.33 -2.09
CA TYR A 131 -8.55 6.76 -2.37
C TYR A 131 -8.19 7.58 -1.12
N CYS A 132 -8.46 7.05 0.09
CA CYS A 132 -8.08 7.72 1.32
C CYS A 132 -6.56 7.91 1.48
N THR A 133 -5.76 7.16 0.70
CA THR A 133 -4.30 7.26 0.68
C THR A 133 -3.78 8.31 -0.32
N PHE A 134 -4.65 8.91 -1.15
CA PHE A 134 -4.23 9.95 -2.09
C PHE A 134 -3.89 11.25 -1.34
N PRO A 135 -3.06 12.14 -1.93
CA PRO A 135 -2.81 13.45 -1.38
C PRO A 135 -4.11 14.21 -1.11
N ASP A 136 -4.18 14.90 0.02
CA ASP A 136 -5.37 15.66 0.39
C ASP A 136 -5.77 16.67 -0.70
N GLY A 137 -7.06 16.65 -1.03
CA GLY A 137 -7.68 17.51 -2.04
C GLY A 137 -7.39 17.13 -3.50
N LEU A 138 -6.73 15.99 -3.76
CA LEU A 138 -6.38 15.54 -5.11
C LEU A 138 -7.07 14.22 -5.47
N THR A 139 -7.59 14.15 -6.69
CA THR A 139 -8.27 12.94 -7.20
C THR A 139 -7.41 12.12 -8.15
N SER A 140 -6.23 12.64 -8.49
CA SER A 140 -5.33 11.97 -9.42
C SER A 140 -3.87 12.02 -9.00
N ILE A 141 -3.14 10.97 -9.37
CA ILE A 141 -1.70 10.83 -9.13
C ILE A 141 -1.02 10.37 -10.43
N PRO A 142 0.28 10.66 -10.60
CA PRO A 142 1.03 10.13 -11.72
C PRO A 142 1.18 8.62 -11.61
N ALA A 143 1.12 7.94 -12.75
CA ALA A 143 1.39 6.52 -12.84
C ALA A 143 2.24 6.21 -14.06
N TRP A 144 3.02 5.14 -14.01
CA TRP A 144 3.91 4.74 -15.09
C TRP A 144 3.72 3.29 -15.48
N THR A 145 3.81 3.05 -16.78
CA THR A 145 4.03 1.71 -17.32
C THR A 145 5.33 1.72 -18.11
N THR A 146 6.17 0.73 -17.89
CA THR A 146 7.51 0.64 -18.51
C THR A 146 7.64 -0.70 -19.23
N SER A 147 8.11 -0.64 -20.48
CA SER A 147 8.59 -1.81 -21.25
C SER A 147 10.00 -1.59 -21.76
N SER A 148 10.61 -2.61 -22.37
CA SER A 148 11.95 -2.54 -22.99
C SER A 148 12.14 -1.46 -24.06
N THR A 149 11.11 -0.72 -24.47
CA THR A 149 11.27 0.31 -25.52
C THR A 149 10.54 1.60 -25.22
N ILE A 150 9.60 1.57 -24.27
CA ILE A 150 8.68 2.66 -24.03
C ILE A 150 8.44 2.82 -22.53
N ILE A 151 8.41 4.07 -22.08
CA ILE A 151 7.78 4.46 -20.82
C ILE A 151 6.54 5.27 -21.15
N GLN A 152 5.42 5.01 -20.47
CA GLN A 152 4.21 5.83 -20.58
C GLN A 152 3.90 6.45 -19.24
N LEU A 153 3.68 7.77 -19.23
CA LEU A 153 3.14 8.49 -18.11
C LEU A 153 1.61 8.54 -18.24
N HIS A 154 0.93 8.14 -17.18
CA HIS A 154 -0.51 8.09 -17.04
C HIS A 154 -0.97 9.02 -15.91
N GLN A 155 -2.20 9.48 -16.03
CA GLN A 155 -3.00 10.03 -14.95
C GLN A 155 -3.88 8.91 -14.39
N LEU A 156 -3.57 8.45 -13.18
CA LEU A 156 -4.42 7.51 -12.45
C LEU A 156 -5.39 8.34 -11.61
N THR A 157 -6.69 8.23 -11.91
CA THR A 157 -7.75 9.06 -11.32
C THR A 157 -8.76 8.19 -10.58
N TYR A 158 -9.12 8.59 -9.36
CA TYR A 158 -10.28 8.06 -8.67
C TYR A 158 -11.53 8.89 -9.01
N ASN A 159 -12.57 8.23 -9.51
CA ASN A 159 -13.85 8.87 -9.76
C ASN A 159 -14.81 8.60 -8.59
N CYS A 160 -15.02 9.63 -7.77
CA CYS A 160 -15.88 9.54 -6.58
C CYS A 160 -17.34 9.16 -6.90
N ALA A 161 -17.87 9.59 -8.06
CA ALA A 161 -19.28 9.36 -8.41
C ALA A 161 -19.58 7.88 -8.72
N VAL A 162 -18.64 7.17 -9.33
CA VAL A 162 -18.78 5.75 -9.67
C VAL A 162 -17.90 4.84 -8.81
N GLN A 163 -17.22 5.39 -7.80
CA GLN A 163 -16.33 4.70 -6.87
C GLN A 163 -15.35 3.76 -7.57
N SER A 164 -14.70 4.23 -8.64
CA SER A 164 -13.78 3.41 -9.43
C SER A 164 -12.56 4.19 -9.92
N TYR A 165 -11.52 3.45 -10.27
CA TYR A 165 -10.29 4.02 -10.80
C TYR A 165 -10.25 3.92 -12.31
N SER A 166 -9.63 4.92 -12.93
CA SER A 166 -9.34 4.94 -14.36
C SER A 166 -7.94 5.46 -14.60
N THR A 167 -7.37 5.11 -15.75
CA THR A 167 -6.11 5.64 -16.23
C THR A 167 -6.30 6.36 -17.54
N ARG A 168 -5.59 7.49 -17.71
CA ARG A 168 -5.47 8.19 -18.97
C ARG A 168 -4.01 8.38 -19.31
N GLN A 169 -3.56 7.84 -20.44
CA GLN A 169 -2.21 8.07 -20.94
C GLN A 169 -2.03 9.56 -21.26
N LEU A 170 -0.98 10.17 -20.71
CA LEU A 170 -0.63 11.57 -20.94
C LEU A 170 0.50 11.72 -21.96
N LYS A 171 1.52 10.88 -21.85
CA LYS A 171 2.73 10.96 -22.69
C LYS A 171 3.41 9.61 -22.83
N THR A 172 4.02 9.39 -23.98
CA THR A 172 4.83 8.21 -24.32
C THR A 172 6.26 8.66 -24.60
N TYR A 173 7.22 7.98 -24.00
CA TYR A 173 8.64 8.23 -24.19
C TYR A 173 9.28 7.01 -24.84
N HIS A 174 9.82 7.18 -26.04
CA HIS A 174 10.58 6.13 -26.73
C HIS A 174 12.01 6.11 -26.19
N VAL A 175 12.28 5.22 -25.25
CA VAL A 175 13.58 5.17 -24.56
C VAL A 175 14.68 4.50 -25.37
N SER A 176 14.37 3.96 -26.56
CA SER A 176 15.39 3.50 -27.51
C SER A 176 16.24 4.65 -28.07
N ASN A 177 15.70 5.87 -28.11
CA ASN A 177 16.43 7.06 -28.55
C ASN A 177 16.72 8.04 -27.40
N LEU A 178 17.76 8.86 -27.59
CA LEU A 178 18.26 9.77 -26.55
C LEU A 178 17.24 10.88 -26.22
N ASP A 179 16.53 11.41 -27.21
CA ASP A 179 15.56 12.48 -27.01
C ASP A 179 14.39 12.04 -26.13
N GLY A 180 13.88 10.81 -26.32
CA GLY A 180 12.84 10.24 -25.48
C GLY A 180 13.29 10.07 -24.03
N ARG A 181 14.53 9.62 -23.81
CA ARG A 181 15.12 9.49 -22.47
C ARG A 181 15.32 10.85 -21.80
N HIS A 182 15.81 11.85 -22.55
CA HIS A 182 15.94 13.22 -22.08
C HIS A 182 14.59 13.81 -21.66
N GLN A 183 13.57 13.70 -22.52
CA GLN A 183 12.23 14.20 -22.22
C GLN A 183 11.63 13.53 -20.98
N PHE A 184 11.83 12.21 -20.84
CA PHE A 184 11.40 11.48 -19.65
C PHE A 184 12.06 12.02 -18.38
N VAL A 185 13.38 12.20 -18.38
CA VAL A 185 14.11 12.77 -17.22
C VAL A 185 13.56 14.14 -16.85
N VAL A 186 13.40 15.05 -17.81
CA VAL A 186 12.86 16.40 -17.54
C VAL A 186 11.46 16.34 -16.93
N ASP A 187 10.59 15.50 -17.48
CA ASP A 187 9.21 15.39 -17.02
C ASP A 187 9.11 14.69 -15.65
N VAL A 188 9.98 13.71 -15.35
CA VAL A 188 10.10 13.15 -13.99
C VAL A 188 10.49 14.23 -12.98
N PHE A 189 11.41 15.14 -13.32
CA PHE A 189 11.77 16.25 -12.42
C PHE A 189 10.62 17.24 -12.20
N LYS A 190 9.74 17.45 -13.18
CA LYS A 190 8.51 18.22 -12.96
C LYS A 190 7.56 17.51 -11.99
N VAL A 191 7.40 16.19 -12.13
CA VAL A 191 6.63 15.38 -11.18
C VAL A 191 7.24 15.46 -9.78
N LEU A 192 8.57 15.35 -9.64
CA LEU A 192 9.26 15.47 -8.36
C LEU A 192 9.06 16.85 -7.71
N LYS A 193 9.09 17.93 -8.50
CA LYS A 193 8.76 19.28 -8.02
C LYS A 193 7.33 19.34 -7.46
N TRP A 194 6.37 18.70 -8.12
CA TRP A 194 5.01 18.56 -7.62
C TRP A 194 4.96 17.73 -6.33
N VAL A 195 5.58 16.54 -6.31
CA VAL A 195 5.65 15.66 -5.15
C VAL A 195 6.27 16.36 -3.93
N GLY A 196 7.29 17.19 -4.13
CA GLY A 196 7.91 18.00 -3.09
C GLY A 196 6.91 18.87 -2.30
N SER A 197 5.82 19.28 -2.94
CA SER A 197 4.78 20.16 -2.38
C SER A 197 3.53 19.44 -1.85
N ILE A 198 3.51 18.11 -1.88
CA ILE A 198 2.31 17.33 -1.57
C ILE A 198 1.98 17.33 -0.06
N PRO A 199 0.71 17.59 0.32
CA PRO A 199 0.26 17.47 1.70
C PRO A 199 0.16 15.99 2.15
N LYS A 200 -0.09 15.79 3.45
CA LYS A 200 -0.47 14.48 4.01
C LYS A 200 -1.73 13.92 3.33
N PRO A 201 -1.98 12.59 3.37
CA PRO A 201 -3.17 12.01 2.78
C PRO A 201 -4.45 12.40 3.53
N HIS A 202 -5.61 12.17 2.91
CA HIS A 202 -6.92 12.31 3.54
C HIS A 202 -7.06 11.50 4.85
N THR A 203 -6.47 10.30 4.89
CA THR A 203 -6.47 9.43 6.08
C THR A 203 -5.19 8.63 6.15
N THR A 204 -4.65 8.43 7.35
CA THR A 204 -3.47 7.59 7.57
C THR A 204 -3.88 6.11 7.61
N MET A 205 -3.45 5.36 6.59
CA MET A 205 -3.48 3.89 6.61
C MET A 205 -2.06 3.35 6.82
N HIS A 206 -1.95 2.24 7.54
CA HIS A 206 -0.67 1.56 7.79
C HIS A 206 -0.27 0.61 6.63
N LEU A 207 -1.11 0.47 5.61
CA LEU A 207 -0.94 -0.43 4.46
C LEU A 207 -1.01 0.34 3.14
N VAL A 208 -0.19 -0.10 2.19
CA VAL A 208 -0.10 0.50 0.86
C VAL A 208 -1.00 -0.27 -0.12
N PRO A 209 -1.97 0.39 -0.77
CA PRO A 209 -2.87 -0.26 -1.71
C PRO A 209 -2.15 -0.95 -2.87
N GLY A 210 -2.59 -2.17 -3.19
CA GLY A 210 -2.19 -2.92 -4.37
C GLY A 210 -0.74 -3.41 -4.36
N ILE A 211 -0.07 -3.41 -3.21
CA ILE A 211 1.28 -3.95 -3.03
C ILE A 211 1.25 -5.02 -1.94
N ARG A 212 1.87 -6.17 -2.22
CA ARG A 212 2.10 -7.24 -1.27
C ARG A 212 3.34 -6.96 -0.43
N THR A 213 3.19 -7.08 0.88
CA THR A 213 4.27 -6.87 1.86
C THR A 213 4.31 -8.00 2.88
N VAL A 214 5.49 -8.50 3.23
CA VAL A 214 5.67 -9.44 4.35
C VAL A 214 5.63 -8.70 5.69
N THR A 215 4.91 -9.26 6.66
CA THR A 215 4.93 -8.73 8.03
C THR A 215 6.18 -9.17 8.78
N ARG A 216 6.67 -8.30 9.67
CA ARG A 216 7.91 -8.55 10.42
C ARG A 216 7.81 -9.70 11.41
N ASN A 217 6.61 -10.03 11.89
CA ASN A 217 6.44 -10.86 13.08
C ASN A 217 6.12 -12.33 12.79
N HIS A 218 5.64 -12.69 11.59
CA HIS A 218 5.18 -14.07 11.32
C HIS A 218 5.34 -14.51 9.86
N GLY A 219 6.12 -13.79 9.03
CA GLY A 219 6.41 -14.23 7.65
C GLY A 219 5.22 -14.27 6.68
N HIS A 220 3.99 -13.95 7.13
CA HIS A 220 2.81 -13.91 6.29
C HIS A 220 2.79 -12.67 5.38
N TYR A 221 2.13 -12.81 4.24
CA TYR A 221 2.03 -11.78 3.22
C TYR A 221 0.71 -11.02 3.35
N LEU A 222 0.77 -9.69 3.35
CA LEU A 222 -0.38 -8.79 3.32
C LEU A 222 -0.50 -8.12 1.98
N THR A 223 -1.69 -8.11 1.38
CA THR A 223 -1.97 -7.34 0.15
C THR A 223 -3.32 -6.66 0.28
N TRP A 224 -3.35 -5.33 0.20
CA TRP A 224 -4.62 -4.60 0.15
C TRP A 224 -5.12 -4.51 -1.29
N VAL A 225 -6.15 -5.28 -1.63
CA VAL A 225 -6.74 -5.35 -2.97
C VAL A 225 -8.18 -4.83 -2.98
N LYS A 226 -8.79 -4.77 -4.16
CA LYS A 226 -10.17 -4.29 -4.37
C LYS A 226 -11.20 -5.02 -3.50
N SER A 227 -11.03 -6.31 -3.27
CA SER A 227 -11.94 -7.12 -2.45
C SER A 227 -11.70 -7.01 -0.94
N GLY A 228 -10.64 -6.35 -0.50
CA GLY A 228 -10.27 -6.25 0.92
C GLY A 228 -8.77 -6.44 1.18
N LEU A 229 -8.41 -6.63 2.44
CA LEU A 229 -7.06 -6.93 2.87
C LEU A 229 -6.83 -8.45 2.88
N VAL A 230 -6.01 -8.94 1.97
CA VAL A 230 -5.62 -10.35 1.90
C VAL A 230 -4.44 -10.59 2.83
N LYS A 231 -4.62 -11.46 3.81
CA LYS A 231 -3.56 -12.05 4.64
C LYS A 231 -3.31 -13.48 4.16
N GLN A 232 -2.12 -13.77 3.65
CA GLN A 232 -1.73 -15.11 3.21
C GLN A 232 -0.64 -15.67 4.13
N PHE A 233 -0.93 -16.82 4.73
CA PHE A 233 -0.11 -17.48 5.72
C PHE A 233 0.83 -18.49 5.06
N GLN A 234 2.01 -18.68 5.64
CA GLN A 234 2.92 -19.73 5.17
C GLN A 234 2.40 -21.11 5.62
N HIS A 235 2.77 -22.18 4.90
CA HIS A 235 2.16 -23.51 5.11
C HIS A 235 2.34 -24.07 6.53
N ASP A 236 3.36 -23.58 7.26
CA ASP A 236 3.68 -23.99 8.63
C ASP A 236 3.01 -23.12 9.73
N ASP A 237 2.35 -22.02 9.35
CA ASP A 237 1.59 -21.20 10.29
C ASP A 237 0.31 -21.94 10.70
N LYS A 238 0.26 -22.36 11.97
CA LYS A 238 -0.87 -23.10 12.56
C LYS A 238 -2.07 -22.21 12.85
N ILE A 239 -2.59 -21.53 11.83
CA ILE A 239 -3.85 -20.80 11.95
C ILE A 239 -5.00 -21.77 11.73
N ASP A 240 -5.92 -21.81 12.70
CA ASP A 240 -7.11 -22.64 12.61
C ASP A 240 -8.12 -22.00 11.64
N MET A 241 -7.98 -22.34 10.36
CA MET A 241 -8.84 -21.85 9.30
C MET A 241 -10.30 -22.27 9.49
N ALA A 242 -10.59 -23.32 10.27
CA ALA A 242 -11.95 -23.73 10.60
C ALA A 242 -12.59 -22.78 11.62
N VAL A 243 -11.82 -22.32 12.61
CA VAL A 243 -12.26 -21.26 13.53
C VAL A 243 -12.54 -19.96 12.77
N MET A 244 -11.64 -19.56 11.86
CA MET A 244 -11.83 -18.37 11.05
C MET A 244 -13.06 -18.45 10.14
N ASP A 245 -13.26 -19.59 9.45
CA ASP A 245 -14.44 -19.81 8.60
C ASP A 245 -15.74 -19.79 9.42
N ARG A 246 -15.71 -20.34 10.64
CA ARG A 246 -16.85 -20.28 11.57
C ARG A 246 -17.21 -18.85 11.97
N ILE A 247 -16.22 -18.01 12.29
CA ILE A 247 -16.44 -16.60 12.65
C ILE A 247 -17.02 -15.84 11.45
N TYR A 248 -16.41 -15.97 10.26
CA TYR A 248 -16.85 -15.21 9.09
C TYR A 248 -18.20 -15.64 8.49
N ARG A 249 -18.65 -16.86 8.77
CA ARG A 249 -20.01 -17.30 8.41
C ARG A 249 -21.07 -16.82 9.39
N ALA A 250 -20.68 -16.47 10.62
CA ALA A 250 -21.62 -15.98 11.61
C ALA A 250 -21.99 -14.50 11.32
N PRO A 251 -23.25 -14.10 11.55
CA PRO A 251 -23.71 -12.73 11.29
C PRO A 251 -23.29 -11.77 12.42
N LEU A 252 -22.00 -11.74 12.76
CA LEU A 252 -21.46 -10.88 13.82
C LEU A 252 -21.46 -9.42 13.37
N GLN A 253 -21.78 -8.52 14.30
CA GLN A 253 -21.88 -7.08 14.03
C GLN A 253 -20.60 -6.36 14.43
N HIS A 254 -19.98 -6.75 15.54
CA HIS A 254 -18.86 -6.02 16.14
C HIS A 254 -17.52 -6.74 15.97
N VAL A 255 -17.46 -7.71 15.06
CA VAL A 255 -16.25 -8.48 14.74
C VAL A 255 -15.89 -8.24 13.27
N GLU A 256 -14.58 -8.20 13.00
CA GLU A 256 -14.02 -8.17 11.65
C GLU A 256 -14.69 -9.21 10.74
N ARG A 257 -14.94 -8.81 9.49
CA ARG A 257 -15.52 -9.66 8.46
C ARG A 257 -14.49 -10.01 7.42
N GLY A 258 -14.62 -11.21 6.88
CA GLY A 258 -13.74 -11.68 5.84
C GLY A 258 -14.24 -12.91 5.13
N ARG A 259 -13.34 -13.51 4.36
CA ARG A 259 -13.54 -14.78 3.64
C ARG A 259 -12.29 -15.62 3.81
N CYS A 260 -12.48 -16.89 4.15
CA CYS A 260 -11.41 -17.87 4.20
C CYS A 260 -11.19 -18.50 2.82
N HIS A 261 -9.93 -18.71 2.47
CA HIS A 261 -9.48 -19.51 1.34
C HIS A 261 -8.31 -20.36 1.85
N TYR A 262 -8.24 -21.66 1.55
CA TYR A 262 -7.19 -22.62 1.97
C TYR A 262 -6.07 -22.09 2.91
N THR A 263 -5.13 -21.26 2.43
CA THR A 263 -4.01 -20.65 3.20
C THR A 263 -4.05 -19.12 3.36
N SER A 264 -5.20 -18.48 3.14
CA SER A 264 -5.36 -17.03 3.21
C SER A 264 -6.74 -16.58 3.69
N VAL A 265 -6.78 -15.40 4.28
CA VAL A 265 -8.01 -14.72 4.67
C VAL A 265 -8.08 -13.40 3.93
N THR A 266 -9.25 -13.09 3.34
CA THR A 266 -9.54 -11.75 2.82
C THR A 266 -10.43 -11.01 3.79
N ILE A 267 -9.89 -10.04 4.51
CA ILE A 267 -10.63 -9.14 5.40
C ILE A 267 -11.37 -8.12 4.54
N THR A 268 -12.70 -8.12 4.63
CA THR A 268 -13.59 -7.27 3.82
C THR A 268 -14.05 -6.03 4.58
N SER A 269 -13.96 -6.04 5.92
CA SER A 269 -14.26 -4.88 6.75
C SER A 269 -13.02 -4.00 6.92
N ILE A 270 -12.96 -2.89 6.17
CA ILE A 270 -11.85 -1.94 6.25
C ILE A 270 -12.20 -0.81 7.22
N GLY A 271 -11.43 -0.70 8.31
CA GLY A 271 -11.55 0.36 9.30
C GLY A 271 -10.26 1.15 9.48
N GLN A 272 -10.37 2.33 10.09
CA GLN A 272 -9.23 3.09 10.58
C GLN A 272 -8.86 2.68 12.01
N THR A 273 -7.65 3.02 12.45
CA THR A 273 -7.20 2.71 13.81
C THR A 273 -8.04 3.42 14.86
N LEU A 274 -8.23 2.79 16.02
CA LEU A 274 -8.96 3.39 17.14
C LEU A 274 -8.38 4.76 17.55
N LYS A 275 -7.05 4.90 17.58
CA LYS A 275 -6.37 6.16 17.91
C LYS A 275 -6.79 7.30 16.97
N THR A 276 -6.79 7.04 15.66
CA THR A 276 -7.22 8.04 14.67
C THR A 276 -8.68 8.40 14.86
N ALA A 277 -9.56 7.41 15.02
CA ALA A 277 -10.99 7.64 15.19
C ALA A 277 -11.35 8.45 16.45
N LEU A 278 -10.64 8.24 17.55
CA LEU A 278 -10.79 9.04 18.77
C LEU A 278 -10.28 10.47 18.57
N SER A 279 -9.12 10.65 17.92
CA SER A 279 -8.58 12.00 17.66
C SER A 279 -9.43 12.85 16.73
N GLU A 280 -10.28 12.21 15.92
CA GLU A 280 -11.21 12.83 14.99
C GLU A 280 -12.64 12.93 15.55
N ASP A 281 -12.84 12.61 16.84
CA ASP A 281 -14.14 12.60 17.52
C ASP A 281 -15.23 11.79 16.79
N LEU A 282 -14.85 10.74 16.05
CA LEU A 282 -15.81 9.91 15.30
C LEU A 282 -16.60 8.95 16.19
N VAL A 283 -16.01 8.56 17.33
CA VAL A 283 -16.60 7.64 18.31
C VAL A 283 -16.23 8.10 19.72
N SER A 284 -17.09 7.84 20.70
CA SER A 284 -16.77 8.09 22.12
C SER A 284 -16.12 6.86 22.74
N ARG A 285 -15.32 7.07 23.80
CA ARG A 285 -14.72 5.97 24.58
C ARG A 285 -15.78 5.02 25.16
N ASP A 286 -16.93 5.54 25.58
CA ASP A 286 -18.04 4.72 26.09
C ASP A 286 -18.64 3.82 25.00
N THR A 287 -18.84 4.36 23.79
CA THR A 287 -19.30 3.58 22.64
C THR A 287 -18.29 2.49 22.29
N VAL A 288 -16.99 2.82 22.28
CA VAL A 288 -15.92 1.86 22.01
C VAL A 288 -15.93 0.74 23.04
N LYS A 289 -15.97 1.06 24.33
CA LYS A 289 -16.04 0.08 25.42
C LYS A 289 -17.26 -0.84 25.28
N ALA A 290 -18.43 -0.27 25.01
CA ALA A 290 -19.66 -1.03 24.86
C ALA A 290 -19.62 -1.98 23.65
N GLN A 291 -19.16 -1.50 22.50
CA GLN A 291 -19.13 -2.32 21.28
C GLN A 291 -18.02 -3.38 21.30
N VAL A 292 -16.87 -3.11 21.93
CA VAL A 292 -15.85 -4.16 22.16
C VAL A 292 -16.40 -5.25 23.09
N ARG A 293 -17.18 -4.88 24.11
CA ARG A 293 -17.87 -5.87 24.96
C ARG A 293 -18.87 -6.70 24.14
N SER A 294 -19.69 -6.06 23.31
CA SER A 294 -20.60 -6.77 22.41
C SER A 294 -19.87 -7.70 21.43
N ALA A 295 -18.69 -7.32 20.93
CA ALA A 295 -17.85 -8.18 20.09
C ALA A 295 -17.40 -9.46 20.81
N LEU A 296 -17.01 -9.34 22.08
CA LEU A 296 -16.64 -10.49 22.90
C LEU A 296 -17.85 -11.39 23.17
N ASP A 297 -18.99 -10.82 23.57
CA ASP A 297 -20.21 -11.58 23.81
C ASP A 297 -20.66 -12.34 22.54
N GLU A 298 -20.54 -11.69 21.37
CA GLU A 298 -20.78 -12.29 20.06
C GLU A 298 -19.86 -13.50 19.80
N LEU A 299 -18.54 -13.36 20.01
CA LEU A 299 -17.59 -14.47 19.85
C LEU A 299 -17.84 -15.59 20.85
N HIS A 300 -18.07 -15.25 22.12
CA HIS A 300 -18.32 -16.19 23.21
C HIS A 300 -19.60 -16.99 22.98
N SER A 301 -20.62 -16.38 22.35
CA SER A 301 -21.84 -17.09 21.93
C SER A 301 -21.59 -18.17 20.89
N LEU A 302 -20.50 -18.05 20.12
CA LEU A 302 -19.99 -19.10 19.23
C LEU A 302 -19.08 -20.08 19.97
N GLY A 303 -18.89 -19.97 21.29
CA GLY A 303 -17.94 -20.78 22.04
C GLY A 303 -16.49 -20.52 21.65
N LEU A 304 -16.17 -19.32 21.14
CA LEU A 304 -14.83 -18.89 20.79
C LEU A 304 -14.44 -17.67 21.62
N ALA A 305 -13.17 -17.57 22.01
CA ALA A 305 -12.56 -16.40 22.64
C ALA A 305 -11.59 -15.73 21.66
N HIS A 306 -11.33 -14.43 21.83
CA HIS A 306 -10.45 -13.63 20.96
C HIS A 306 -8.97 -13.83 21.27
N CYS A 307 -8.62 -13.86 22.55
CA CYS A 307 -7.28 -14.03 23.14
C CYS A 307 -6.25 -12.94 22.81
N ASN A 308 -6.65 -11.85 22.14
CA ASN A 308 -5.77 -10.74 21.76
C ASN A 308 -6.48 -9.37 21.82
N VAL A 309 -7.20 -9.10 22.90
CA VAL A 309 -7.99 -7.87 23.08
C VAL A 309 -7.07 -6.71 23.52
N GLN A 310 -6.85 -5.74 22.64
CA GLN A 310 -6.01 -4.56 22.85
C GLN A 310 -6.37 -3.46 21.86
N ALA A 311 -6.04 -2.18 22.14
CA ALA A 311 -6.43 -1.07 21.28
C ALA A 311 -5.89 -1.18 19.84
N ALA A 312 -4.74 -1.82 19.65
CA ALA A 312 -4.15 -2.06 18.34
C ALA A 312 -5.03 -2.95 17.41
N ASN A 313 -5.91 -3.76 18.00
CA ASN A 313 -6.79 -4.70 17.29
C ASN A 313 -8.24 -4.21 17.25
N VAL A 314 -8.50 -2.98 17.68
CA VAL A 314 -9.82 -2.34 17.61
C VAL A 314 -9.81 -1.33 16.46
N PHE A 315 -10.77 -1.46 15.56
CA PHE A 315 -10.89 -0.63 14.38
C PHE A 315 -12.27 0.03 14.30
N VAL A 316 -12.34 1.19 13.66
CA VAL A 316 -13.60 1.89 13.38
C VAL A 316 -13.86 1.86 11.88
N LEU A 317 -14.95 1.23 11.48
CA LEU A 317 -15.32 1.09 10.07
C LEU A 317 -15.50 2.47 9.42
N LEU A 318 -14.98 2.60 8.20
CA LEU A 318 -15.05 3.86 7.48
C LEU A 318 -16.48 4.23 7.07
N GLU A 319 -17.29 3.23 6.73
CA GLU A 319 -18.63 3.35 6.15
C GLU A 319 -19.68 3.83 7.16
N ASP A 320 -19.76 3.16 8.32
CA ASP A 320 -20.85 3.35 9.29
C ASP A 320 -20.36 3.70 10.71
N LYS A 321 -19.05 3.92 10.87
CA LYS A 321 -18.40 4.28 12.14
C LYS A 321 -18.59 3.25 13.26
N ARG A 322 -18.96 2.03 12.92
CA ARG A 322 -19.06 0.93 13.87
C ARG A 322 -17.67 0.48 14.33
N VAL A 323 -17.56 0.20 15.62
CA VAL A 323 -16.36 -0.34 16.25
C VAL A 323 -16.37 -1.85 16.07
N ILE A 324 -15.25 -2.38 15.58
CA ILE A 324 -15.06 -3.81 15.39
C ILE A 324 -13.77 -4.28 16.06
N LEU A 325 -13.80 -5.52 16.53
CA LEU A 325 -12.62 -6.26 16.98
C LEU A 325 -12.05 -7.08 15.81
N GLY A 326 -10.78 -6.89 15.48
CA GLY A 326 -10.07 -7.60 14.41
C GLY A 326 -8.85 -8.36 14.92
N ASP A 327 -8.06 -8.89 13.99
CA ASP A 327 -6.91 -9.77 14.29
C ASP A 327 -7.32 -11.09 14.98
N LEU A 328 -8.20 -11.84 14.30
CA LEU A 328 -8.84 -13.05 14.81
C LEU A 328 -7.94 -14.30 14.83
N GLU A 329 -6.66 -14.16 14.49
CA GLU A 329 -5.72 -15.29 14.32
C GLU A 329 -5.42 -16.01 15.64
N SER A 330 -5.62 -15.32 16.77
CA SER A 330 -5.47 -15.90 18.11
C SER A 330 -6.73 -16.60 18.62
N CYS A 331 -7.85 -16.47 17.89
CA CYS A 331 -9.14 -17.02 18.31
C CYS A 331 -9.08 -18.54 18.50
N ARG A 332 -9.77 -19.01 19.54
CA ARG A 332 -9.80 -20.44 19.90
C ARG A 332 -11.02 -20.76 20.76
N PRO A 333 -11.36 -22.04 20.97
CA PRO A 333 -12.46 -22.40 21.86
C PRO A 333 -12.33 -21.78 23.26
N VAL A 334 -13.45 -21.34 23.84
CA VAL A 334 -13.48 -20.66 25.15
C VAL A 334 -12.83 -21.46 26.28
N ASP A 335 -12.93 -22.78 26.23
CA ASP A 335 -12.38 -23.71 27.24
C ASP A 335 -10.92 -24.11 26.97
N ALA A 336 -10.35 -23.71 25.82
CA ALA A 336 -8.97 -24.03 25.48
C ALA A 336 -7.98 -23.24 26.33
N ALA A 337 -6.74 -23.74 26.42
CA ALA A 337 -5.65 -23.01 27.05
C ALA A 337 -5.31 -21.72 26.25
N PRO A 338 -4.93 -20.62 26.91
CA PRO A 338 -4.52 -19.38 26.26
C PRO A 338 -3.33 -19.53 25.28
N PRO A 339 -3.17 -18.66 24.28
CA PRO A 339 -2.05 -18.72 23.31
C PRO A 339 -0.67 -18.44 23.90
N GLN A 340 -0.59 -17.60 24.95
CA GLN A 340 0.66 -17.09 25.53
C GLN A 340 0.76 -17.41 27.02
N VAL A 341 1.96 -17.22 27.59
CA VAL A 341 2.19 -17.26 29.04
C VAL A 341 1.39 -16.14 29.69
N CYS A 342 0.22 -16.48 30.21
CA CYS A 342 -0.65 -15.56 30.91
C CYS A 342 -0.25 -15.48 32.40
N PRO A 343 -0.71 -14.44 33.13
CA PRO A 343 -0.59 -14.42 34.58
C PRO A 343 -1.05 -15.77 35.18
N ASN A 344 -0.35 -16.25 36.23
CA ASN A 344 -0.45 -17.60 36.83
C ASN A 344 -1.85 -18.07 37.30
N LYS A 345 -2.92 -17.34 36.99
CA LYS A 345 -4.31 -17.63 37.37
C LYS A 345 -5.26 -17.83 36.18
N ILE A 346 -4.87 -17.45 34.97
CA ILE A 346 -5.71 -17.57 33.77
C ILE A 346 -5.49 -18.94 33.16
N LYS A 347 -6.54 -19.76 33.10
CA LYS A 347 -6.52 -21.15 32.65
C LYS A 347 -7.24 -21.36 31.33
N THR A 348 -8.24 -20.53 31.04
CA THR A 348 -9.04 -20.64 29.82
C THR A 348 -8.90 -19.42 28.93
N ALA A 349 -9.19 -19.61 27.65
CA ALA A 349 -9.23 -18.54 26.65
C ALA A 349 -10.28 -17.48 26.99
N LEU A 350 -11.43 -17.90 27.56
CA LEU A 350 -12.46 -16.99 28.06
C LEU A 350 -11.97 -16.11 29.22
N GLU A 351 -11.28 -16.69 30.19
CA GLU A 351 -10.70 -15.93 31.31
C GLU A 351 -9.66 -14.91 30.81
N LEU A 352 -8.94 -15.24 29.74
CA LEU A 352 -7.99 -14.31 29.12
C LEU A 352 -8.72 -13.11 28.50
N ASP A 353 -9.80 -13.32 27.76
CA ASP A 353 -10.57 -12.22 27.16
C ASP A 353 -11.09 -11.24 28.21
N GLU A 354 -11.62 -11.74 29.33
CA GLU A 354 -12.10 -10.87 30.41
C GLU A 354 -10.98 -10.03 31.04
N TYR A 355 -9.83 -10.66 31.27
CA TYR A 355 -8.66 -9.97 31.79
C TYR A 355 -8.14 -8.91 30.80
N GLN A 356 -8.03 -9.26 29.53
CA GLN A 356 -7.56 -8.36 28.48
C GLN A 356 -8.54 -7.22 28.23
N PHE A 357 -9.86 -7.47 28.30
CA PHE A 357 -10.86 -6.42 28.22
C PHE A 357 -10.71 -5.40 29.35
N GLY A 358 -10.46 -5.85 30.59
CA GLY A 358 -10.16 -4.93 31.71
C GLY A 358 -8.94 -4.06 31.41
N THR A 359 -7.86 -4.68 30.95
CA THR A 359 -6.63 -3.98 30.56
C THR A 359 -6.85 -3.00 29.41
N PHE A 360 -7.66 -3.38 28.42
CA PHE A 360 -8.05 -2.53 27.30
C PHE A 360 -8.86 -1.31 27.75
N VAL A 361 -9.75 -1.46 28.73
CA VAL A 361 -10.50 -0.33 29.30
C VAL A 361 -9.56 0.69 29.94
N ASP A 362 -8.52 0.22 30.65
CA ASP A 362 -7.50 1.08 31.22
C ASP A 362 -6.66 1.77 30.12
N GLU A 363 -6.27 1.02 29.08
CA GLU A 363 -5.56 1.56 27.91
C GLU A 363 -6.39 2.68 27.24
N LEU A 364 -7.66 2.41 26.95
CA LEU A 364 -8.59 3.34 26.30
C LEU A 364 -8.77 4.64 27.08
N ALA A 365 -8.72 4.59 28.41
CA ALA A 365 -8.80 5.77 29.26
C ALA A 365 -7.61 6.72 29.10
N THR A 366 -6.46 6.21 28.65
CA THR A 366 -5.22 6.97 28.46
C THR A 366 -4.96 7.42 27.01
N MET A 367 -5.75 6.93 26.05
CA MET A 367 -5.61 7.24 24.61
C MET A 367 -6.05 8.63 24.20
#